data_AF-A0AAW3YQK3-F1
#
_entry.id   AF-A0AAW3YQK3-F1
#
_cell.length_a   1.000
_cell.length_b   1.000
_cell.length_c   1.000
_cell.angle_alpha   90.00
_cell.angle_beta   90.00
_cell.angle_gamma   90.00
#
_symmetry.space_group_name_H-M   'P 1'
#
loop_
_entity.id
_entity.type
_entity.pdbx_description
1 polymer ?
#
loop_
_entity_poly.entity_id
_entity_poly.type
_entity_poly.pdbx_seq_one_letter_code
_entity_poly.pdbx_strand_id
1 'polypeptide(L)'
;MPPRIPRACRKQGCPKTTTDRSGYCTDHLHIGWQTHQQGKSRHERGYGSKWDKIRQRILQRDKHLCQNCLPERAVEAKTVDHIKPKAHGGNDDDRNLQSLCWSCHNRKTATERLR
;
A
#
# COMPACT_ATOMS: atom_id res chain seq x y z
N MET A 1 -29.55 -25.91 8.24
CA MET A 1 -29.55 -24.48 8.62
C MET A 1 -30.52 -23.76 7.69
N PRO A 2 -31.42 -22.90 8.21
CA PRO A 2 -32.34 -22.14 7.35
C PRO A 2 -31.55 -21.20 6.42
N PRO A 3 -32.05 -20.93 5.21
CA PRO A 3 -31.43 -19.99 4.30
C PRO A 3 -31.42 -18.59 4.92
N ARG A 4 -30.35 -17.83 4.64
CA ARG A 4 -30.22 -16.47 5.17
C ARG A 4 -31.29 -15.58 4.55
N ILE A 5 -31.96 -14.80 5.39
CA ILE A 5 -32.90 -13.75 4.95
C ILE A 5 -32.12 -12.75 4.07
N PRO A 6 -32.57 -12.48 2.83
CA PRO A 6 -31.94 -11.48 1.98
C PRO A 6 -31.96 -10.09 2.62
N ARG A 7 -30.83 -9.39 2.57
CA ARG A 7 -30.65 -8.03 3.09
C ARG A 7 -30.31 -7.06 1.97
N ALA A 8 -30.61 -5.78 2.16
CA ALA A 8 -30.23 -4.76 1.19
C ALA A 8 -28.71 -4.70 0.97
N CYS A 9 -28.28 -4.43 -0.26
CA CYS A 9 -26.88 -4.20 -0.58
C CYS A 9 -26.34 -2.97 0.18
N ARG A 10 -25.13 -3.07 0.73
CA ARG A 10 -24.46 -1.99 1.48
C ARG A 10 -23.99 -0.81 0.62
N LYS A 11 -23.98 -0.92 -0.71
CA LYS A 11 -23.62 0.20 -1.59
C LYS A 11 -24.76 1.23 -1.57
N GLN A 12 -24.45 2.46 -1.17
CA GLN A 12 -25.44 3.54 -1.17
C GLN A 12 -26.08 3.69 -2.56
N GLY A 13 -27.41 3.79 -2.60
CA GLY A 13 -28.19 3.91 -3.83
C GLY A 13 -28.36 2.61 -4.63
N CYS A 14 -27.85 1.47 -4.16
CA CYS A 14 -28.08 0.19 -4.84
C CYS A 14 -29.43 -0.42 -4.41
N PRO A 15 -30.36 -0.67 -5.36
CA PRO A 15 -31.68 -1.24 -5.03
C PRO A 15 -31.67 -2.77 -4.84
N LYS A 16 -30.52 -3.43 -5.06
CA LYS A 16 -30.43 -4.90 -5.05
C LYS A 16 -30.33 -5.46 -3.62
N THR A 17 -30.85 -6.67 -3.43
CA THR A 17 -30.69 -7.45 -2.19
C THR A 17 -29.61 -8.53 -2.35
N THR A 18 -29.11 -9.03 -1.23
CA THR A 18 -28.06 -10.05 -1.18
C THR A 18 -28.22 -10.95 0.03
N THR A 19 -27.91 -12.23 -0.13
CA THR A 19 -27.77 -13.20 0.97
C THR A 19 -26.30 -13.44 1.32
N ASP A 20 -25.37 -12.84 0.56
CA ASP A 20 -23.93 -13.03 0.73
C ASP A 20 -23.42 -12.39 2.03
N ARG A 21 -22.41 -13.02 2.64
CA ARG A 21 -21.81 -12.61 3.92
C ARG A 21 -21.18 -11.22 3.87
N SER A 22 -20.68 -10.76 2.73
CA SER A 22 -20.12 -9.41 2.56
C SER A 22 -21.15 -8.30 2.73
N GLY A 23 -22.43 -8.60 2.45
CA GLY A 23 -23.50 -7.59 2.43
C GLY A 23 -23.54 -6.77 1.15
N TYR A 24 -22.84 -7.20 0.10
CA TYR A 24 -22.95 -6.63 -1.25
C TYR A 24 -23.64 -7.59 -2.21
N CYS A 25 -24.40 -7.07 -3.18
CA CYS A 25 -24.94 -7.85 -4.29
C CYS A 25 -23.81 -8.29 -5.24
N THR A 26 -24.11 -9.21 -6.16
CA THR A 26 -23.15 -9.76 -7.13
C THR A 26 -22.36 -8.67 -7.86
N ASP A 27 -23.02 -7.58 -8.26
CA ASP A 27 -22.41 -6.44 -8.97
C ASP A 27 -21.42 -5.64 -8.11
N HIS A 28 -21.52 -5.76 -6.78
CA HIS A 28 -20.78 -4.94 -5.82
C HIS A 28 -19.89 -5.76 -4.87
N LEU A 29 -19.77 -7.08 -5.09
CA LEU A 29 -18.91 -7.97 -4.28
C LEU A 29 -17.46 -7.46 -4.19
N HIS A 30 -16.98 -6.83 -5.26
CA HIS A 30 -15.63 -6.31 -5.41
C HIS A 30 -15.39 -4.97 -4.69
N ILE A 31 -16.45 -4.22 -4.35
CA ILE A 31 -16.35 -2.89 -3.71
C ILE A 31 -15.92 -3.02 -2.25
N GLY A 32 -16.24 -4.15 -1.60
CA GLY A 32 -15.78 -4.46 -0.25
C GLY A 32 -14.24 -4.51 -0.11
N TRP A 33 -13.50 -4.60 -1.22
CA TRP A 33 -12.04 -4.51 -1.20
C TRP A 33 -11.51 -3.11 -0.88
N GLN A 34 -12.29 -2.04 -1.10
CA GLN A 34 -11.95 -0.71 -0.57
C GLN A 34 -12.07 -0.64 0.96
N THR A 35 -12.75 -1.62 1.59
CA THR A 35 -12.81 -1.81 3.04
C THR A 35 -11.82 -2.87 3.53
N HIS A 36 -10.83 -3.27 2.72
CA HIS A 36 -9.74 -4.09 3.24
C HIS A 36 -8.93 -3.26 4.26
N GLN A 37 -8.68 -3.88 5.42
CA GLN A 37 -7.68 -3.54 6.44
C GLN A 37 -8.15 -2.96 7.77
N GLN A 38 -9.45 -2.94 8.06
CA GLN A 38 -9.93 -2.77 9.45
C GLN A 38 -9.81 -4.12 10.19
N GLY A 39 -8.67 -4.39 10.83
CA GLY A 39 -8.55 -5.50 11.81
C GLY A 39 -7.25 -6.31 11.81
N LYS A 40 -6.38 -6.21 10.79
CA LYS A 40 -5.07 -6.88 10.81
C LYS A 40 -4.02 -5.96 11.42
N SER A 41 -3.24 -6.45 12.38
CA SER A 41 -2.05 -5.76 12.89
C SER A 41 -1.04 -5.51 11.76
N ARG A 42 -0.13 -4.54 11.91
CA ARG A 42 0.92 -4.25 10.92
C ARG A 42 1.66 -5.52 10.47
N HIS A 43 1.88 -6.46 11.40
CA HIS A 43 2.55 -7.73 11.17
C HIS A 43 1.70 -8.71 10.33
N GLU A 44 0.40 -8.81 10.57
CA GLU A 44 -0.52 -9.70 9.83
C GLU A 44 -0.78 -9.27 8.37
N ARG A 45 -0.39 -8.04 8.00
CA ARG A 45 -0.53 -7.51 6.63
C ARG A 45 0.66 -7.84 5.73
N GLY A 46 1.66 -8.58 6.23
CA GLY A 46 2.85 -8.93 5.46
C GLY A 46 3.92 -7.83 5.39
N TYR A 47 3.71 -6.69 6.06
CA TYR A 47 4.78 -5.73 6.37
C TYR A 47 5.50 -6.23 7.62
N GLY A 48 6.14 -7.39 7.48
CA GLY A 48 6.81 -8.10 8.56
C GLY A 48 8.06 -7.36 9.01
N SER A 49 8.50 -7.64 10.23
CA SER A 49 9.77 -7.21 10.84
C SER A 49 10.99 -7.21 9.90
N LYS A 50 10.98 -8.05 8.86
CA LYS A 50 11.95 -8.04 7.76
C LYS A 50 12.04 -6.69 7.04
N TRP A 51 10.91 -6.06 6.71
CA TRP A 51 10.89 -4.74 6.07
C TRP A 51 11.42 -3.65 6.98
N ASP A 52 11.11 -3.69 8.29
CA ASP A 52 11.65 -2.72 9.24
C ASP A 52 13.18 -2.82 9.33
N LYS A 53 13.74 -4.03 9.33
CA LYS A 53 15.19 -4.26 9.28
C LYS A 53 15.80 -3.73 7.99
N ILE A 54 15.18 -4.00 6.85
CA ILE A 54 15.63 -3.50 5.54
C ILE A 54 15.58 -1.97 5.53
N ARG A 55 14.46 -1.37 5.93
CA ARG A 55 14.29 0.08 5.97
C ARG A 55 15.38 0.76 6.79
N GLN A 56 15.67 0.25 7.99
CA GLN A 56 16.74 0.81 8.83
C GLN A 56 18.12 0.68 8.17
N ARG A 57 18.42 -0.46 7.55
CA ARG A 57 19.67 -0.67 6.82
C ARG A 57 19.82 0.32 5.65
N ILE A 58 18.77 0.50 4.84
CA ILE A 58 18.81 1.41 3.69
C ILE A 58 18.96 2.85 4.13
N LEU A 59 18.24 3.28 5.19
CA LEU A 59 18.42 4.62 5.75
C LEU A 59 19.85 4.83 6.28
N GLN A 60 20.44 3.85 6.95
CA GLN A 60 21.83 3.93 7.42
C GLN A 60 22.84 4.01 6.26
N ARG A 61 22.68 3.16 5.24
CA ARG A 61 23.49 3.18 4.01
C ARG A 61 23.46 4.56 3.36
N ASP A 62 22.27 5.14 3.25
CA ASP A 62 22.01 6.44 2.61
C ASP A 62 22.28 7.62 3.55
N LYS A 63 22.86 7.39 4.74
CA LYS A 63 23.15 8.39 5.78
C LYS A 63 21.92 9.22 6.18
N HIS A 64 20.73 8.64 6.11
CA HIS A 64 19.44 9.29 6.33
C HIS A 64 19.21 10.50 5.41
N LEU A 65 19.82 10.50 4.22
CA LEU A 65 19.65 11.55 3.22
C LEU A 65 18.82 11.06 2.02
N CYS A 66 18.00 11.96 1.50
CA CYS A 66 17.20 11.75 0.32
C CYS A 66 18.10 11.64 -0.92
N GLN A 67 18.13 10.46 -1.55
CA GLN A 67 18.99 10.19 -2.69
C GLN A 67 18.64 11.03 -3.92
N ASN A 68 17.36 11.40 -4.07
CA ASN A 68 16.92 12.28 -5.16
C ASN A 68 17.26 13.75 -4.94
N CYS A 69 17.38 14.22 -3.70
CA CYS A 69 17.74 15.60 -3.42
C CYS A 69 19.25 15.79 -3.32
N LEU A 70 20.00 14.74 -2.98
CA LEU A 70 21.43 14.78 -2.68
C LEU A 70 22.29 15.52 -3.74
N PRO A 71 22.00 15.44 -5.06
CA PRO A 71 22.77 16.18 -6.06
C PRO A 71 22.68 17.71 -5.93
N GLU A 72 21.57 18.23 -5.37
CA GLU A 72 21.32 19.67 -5.23
C GLU A 72 21.45 20.14 -3.78
N ARG A 73 20.95 19.33 -2.82
CA ARG A 73 20.94 19.65 -1.40
C ARG A 73 20.78 18.42 -0.50
N ALA A 74 21.41 18.47 0.66
CA ALA A 74 21.19 17.48 1.71
C ALA A 74 19.79 17.69 2.34
N VAL A 75 18.90 16.71 2.15
CA VAL A 75 17.57 16.69 2.76
C VAL A 75 17.39 15.37 3.49
N GLU A 76 16.83 15.40 4.69
CA GLU A 76 16.57 14.19 5.46
C GLU A 76 15.59 13.26 4.73
N ALA A 77 15.94 11.97 4.65
CA ALA A 77 15.05 10.93 4.19
C ALA A 77 14.15 10.44 5.33
N LYS A 78 12.85 10.31 5.05
CA LYS A 78 11.85 9.80 6.00
C LYS A 78 11.26 8.47 5.55
N THR A 79 11.38 8.16 4.26
CA THR A 79 10.80 6.96 3.66
C THR A 79 11.87 6.19 2.88
N VAL A 80 11.62 4.90 2.68
CA VAL A 80 12.40 4.04 1.79
C VAL A 80 11.43 3.46 0.79
N ASP A 81 11.78 3.52 -0.48
CA ASP A 81 10.88 3.19 -1.57
C ASP A 81 11.61 2.39 -2.66
N HIS A 82 10.85 1.58 -3.40
CA HIS A 82 11.39 0.73 -4.46
C HIS A 82 11.67 1.56 -5.72
N ILE A 83 12.89 1.53 -6.28
CA ILE A 83 13.22 2.19 -7.55
C ILE A 83 12.34 1.66 -8.67
N LYS A 84 12.26 0.33 -8.80
CA LYS A 84 11.28 -0.37 -9.62
C LYS A 84 10.15 -0.87 -8.73
N PRO A 85 8.89 -0.44 -8.93
CA PRO A 85 7.77 -0.89 -8.11
C PRO A 85 7.59 -2.40 -8.14
N LYS A 86 7.14 -2.99 -7.02
CA LYS A 86 6.82 -4.43 -6.95
C LYS A 86 5.80 -4.87 -8.01
N ALA A 87 4.83 -4.01 -8.31
CA ALA A 87 3.82 -4.26 -9.35
C ALA A 87 4.43 -4.47 -10.74
N HIS A 88 5.60 -3.90 -11.01
CA HIS A 88 6.32 -4.05 -12.27
C HIS A 88 7.46 -5.08 -12.19
N GLY A 89 7.52 -5.90 -11.13
CA GLY A 89 8.57 -6.90 -10.92
C GLY A 89 9.80 -6.38 -10.18
N GLY A 90 9.65 -5.34 -9.35
CA GLY A 90 10.67 -4.95 -8.39
C GLY A 90 10.76 -5.90 -7.18
N ASN A 91 11.95 -6.01 -6.60
CA ASN A 91 12.23 -6.84 -5.43
C ASN A 91 12.67 -5.99 -4.22
N ASP A 92 12.85 -6.63 -3.07
CA ASP A 92 13.32 -5.98 -1.83
C ASP A 92 14.86 -5.96 -1.71
N ASP A 93 15.59 -6.10 -2.82
CA ASP A 93 17.05 -5.99 -2.78
C ASP A 93 17.48 -4.57 -2.48
N ASP A 94 18.56 -4.41 -1.72
CA ASP A 94 19.11 -3.12 -1.36
C ASP A 94 19.37 -2.22 -2.59
N ARG A 95 19.75 -2.80 -3.74
CA ARG A 95 19.97 -2.08 -5.01
C ARG A 95 18.69 -1.51 -5.62
N ASN A 96 17.53 -2.12 -5.33
CA ASN A 96 16.23 -1.64 -5.79
C ASN A 96 15.56 -0.73 -4.75
N LEU A 97 16.25 -0.36 -3.66
CA LEU A 97 15.70 0.48 -2.60
C LEU A 97 16.47 1.79 -2.48
N GLN A 98 15.73 2.88 -2.31
CA GLN A 98 16.28 4.22 -2.15
C GLN A 98 15.61 4.97 -0.99
N SER A 99 16.40 5.73 -0.24
CA SER A 99 15.90 6.63 0.80
C SER A 99 15.41 7.94 0.20
N LEU A 100 14.17 8.33 0.53
CA LEU A 100 13.51 9.52 0.00
C LEU A 100 12.94 10.42 1.11
N CYS A 101 12.90 11.72 0.85
CA CYS A 101 12.07 12.64 1.62
C CYS A 101 10.61 12.53 1.15
N TRP A 102 9.66 12.99 1.97
CA TRP A 102 8.23 12.90 1.66
C TRP A 102 7.84 13.55 0.34
N SER A 103 8.42 14.70 0.00
CA SER A 103 8.12 15.38 -1.27
C SER A 103 8.57 14.57 -2.48
N CYS A 104 9.78 13.99 -2.44
CA CYS A 104 10.27 13.14 -3.52
C CYS A 104 9.48 11.84 -3.64
N HIS A 105 9.14 11.23 -2.50
CA HIS A 105 8.30 10.04 -2.47
C HIS A 105 6.93 10.29 -3.09
N ASN A 106 6.24 11.36 -2.68
CA ASN A 106 4.92 11.70 -3.22
C ASN A 106 4.97 11.99 -4.73
N ARG A 107 6.02 12.69 -5.20
CA ARG A 107 6.23 12.92 -6.63
C ARG A 107 6.40 11.60 -7.38
N LYS A 108 7.22 10.68 -6.88
CA LYS A 108 7.40 9.34 -7.48
C LYS A 108 6.09 8.57 -7.53
N THR A 109 5.36 8.50 -6.42
CA THR A 109 4.05 7.84 -6.37
C THR A 109 3.06 8.43 -7.36
N ALA A 110 3.04 9.76 -7.53
CA ALA A 110 2.17 10.42 -8.50
C ALA A 110 2.53 10.03 -9.95
N THR A 111 3.82 10.00 -10.29
CA THR A 111 4.29 9.57 -11.61
C THR A 111 3.99 8.10 -11.89
N GLU A 112 4.14 7.23 -10.88
CA GLU A 112 3.91 5.80 -11.02
C GLU A 112 2.43 5.45 -11.22
N ARG A 113 1.51 6.24 -10.67
CA ARG A 113 0.06 6.07 -10.91
C ARG A 113 -0.37 6.35 -12.34
N LEU A 114 0.45 7.06 -13.11
CA LEU A 114 0.18 7.42 -14.50
C LEU A 114 0.79 6.41 -15.49
N ARG A 115 1.52 5.40 -15.00
CA ARG A 115 2.14 4.34 -15.80
C ARG A 115 1.32 3.05 -15.72
#